data_AF-A0A925V3T6-F1
#
_entry.id   AF-A0A925V3T6-F1
#
_cell.length_a   1.000
_cell.length_b   1.000
_cell.length_c   1.000
_cell.angle_alpha   90.00
_cell.angle_beta   90.00
_cell.angle_gamma   90.00
#
_symmetry.space_group_name_H-M   'P 1'
#
loop_
_entity.id
_entity.type
_entity.pdbx_description
1 polymer ?
#
loop_
_entity_poly.entity_id
_entity_poly.type
_entity_poly.pdbx_seq_one_letter_code
_entity_poly.pdbx_strand_id
1 'polypeptide(L)'
;MSIRLQILLRSSCAFAFSTALAVACGDDSGEGDEEHGQAEPQVCKDISSVCHDLDDGSGMAHECHETAHAGEAAACEAIHDECIAFCAGGSGSETGTATGSTGATASESSTVTTEPTGSSGTDHGSSEGTTGGHDESSSGDHGSSSETAGTACDVLGSGCHDVDTPEAQACHDIGHDDDVMACEDALAECTKICGL
;
A
#
# COMPACT_ATOMS: atom_id res chain seq x y z
N MET A 1 -44.56 71.09 -11.87
CA MET A 1 -43.11 71.28 -12.07
C MET A 1 -42.49 69.87 -12.05
N SER A 2 -42.61 69.01 -13.07
CA SER A 2 -42.13 69.08 -14.46
C SER A 2 -40.68 69.50 -14.60
N ILE A 3 -39.88 68.57 -15.20
CA ILE A 3 -38.68 68.74 -16.06
C ILE A 3 -37.37 68.16 -15.45
N ARG A 4 -37.00 66.92 -15.83
CA ARG A 4 -35.94 66.52 -16.80
C ARG A 4 -34.53 66.44 -16.16
N LEU A 5 -33.89 65.26 -16.13
CA LEU A 5 -33.08 64.68 -17.22
C LEU A 5 -31.91 65.60 -17.59
N GLN A 6 -30.67 65.12 -17.40
CA GLN A 6 -29.42 65.28 -18.21
C GLN A 6 -28.26 64.76 -17.32
N ILE A 7 -27.77 63.52 -17.46
CA ILE A 7 -26.74 63.11 -18.44
C ILE A 7 -25.73 64.23 -18.69
N LEU A 8 -24.47 64.01 -18.29
CA LEU A 8 -23.24 64.23 -19.09
C LEU A 8 -22.03 64.24 -18.12
N LEU A 9 -21.17 63.22 -18.14
CA LEU A 9 -20.01 63.12 -19.03
C LEU A 9 -18.80 63.96 -18.55
N ARG A 10 -17.92 63.33 -17.76
CA ARG A 10 -16.48 63.62 -17.65
C ARG A 10 -15.79 62.28 -17.39
N SER A 11 -15.54 61.44 -18.40
CA SER A 11 -14.62 61.62 -19.52
C SER A 11 -13.19 61.92 -19.06
N SER A 12 -12.37 60.86 -19.12
CA SER A 12 -10.93 60.84 -19.43
C SER A 12 -9.93 61.07 -18.28
N CYS A 13 -9.25 60.02 -17.82
CA CYS A 13 -7.93 59.65 -18.36
C CYS A 13 -7.23 58.54 -17.56
N ALA A 14 -6.83 57.49 -18.30
CA ALA A 14 -5.57 56.76 -18.17
C ALA A 14 -5.35 55.82 -16.97
N PHE A 15 -6.00 54.66 -17.00
CA PHE A 15 -5.29 53.43 -16.63
C PHE A 15 -4.86 52.73 -17.92
N ALA A 16 -3.62 53.02 -18.32
CA ALA A 16 -2.90 52.20 -19.29
C ALA A 16 -2.56 50.87 -18.59
N PHE A 17 -3.49 49.93 -18.61
CA PHE A 17 -3.17 48.53 -18.35
C PHE A 17 -2.73 47.92 -19.68
N SER A 18 -1.42 47.94 -19.89
CA SER A 18 -0.78 47.26 -21.00
C SER A 18 -1.22 45.80 -21.03
N THR A 19 -1.94 45.47 -22.09
CA THR A 19 -2.15 44.13 -22.59
C THR A 19 -0.80 43.47 -22.87
N ALA A 20 -0.33 42.65 -21.95
CA ALA A 20 0.50 41.50 -22.26
C ALA A 20 -0.41 40.27 -22.31
N LEU A 21 -1.13 40.11 -23.43
CA LEU A 21 -1.72 38.83 -23.77
C LEU A 21 -0.56 37.90 -24.17
N ALA A 22 0.03 37.24 -23.18
CA ALA A 22 0.66 35.96 -23.42
C ALA A 22 -0.48 34.99 -23.75
N VAL A 23 -0.69 34.74 -25.04
CA VAL A 23 -1.34 33.50 -25.49
C VAL A 23 -0.41 32.38 -25.05
N ALA A 24 -0.62 31.92 -23.83
CA ALA A 24 -0.25 30.58 -23.44
C ALA A 24 -1.29 29.68 -24.09
N CYS A 25 -0.90 28.93 -25.11
CA CYS A 25 -1.46 27.60 -25.28
C CYS A 25 -1.05 26.84 -24.01
N GLY A 26 -1.84 27.00 -22.95
CA GLY A 26 -1.79 26.13 -21.79
C GLY A 26 -2.23 24.78 -22.32
N ASP A 27 -1.23 23.93 -22.47
CA ASP A 27 -1.35 22.54 -22.85
C ASP A 27 -2.39 21.92 -21.92
N ASP A 28 -3.55 21.59 -22.47
CA ASP A 28 -4.61 20.80 -21.84
C ASP A 28 -4.14 19.34 -21.76
N SER A 29 -2.95 19.14 -21.19
CA SER A 29 -2.54 17.87 -20.60
C SER A 29 -3.17 17.88 -19.22
N GLY A 30 -4.46 17.54 -19.17
CA GLY A 30 -5.16 17.32 -17.92
C GLY A 30 -4.38 16.30 -17.11
N GLU A 31 -3.63 16.80 -16.14
CA GLU A 31 -3.11 16.08 -14.99
C GLU A 31 -4.34 15.48 -14.29
N GLY A 32 -4.73 14.30 -14.77
CA GLY A 32 -5.53 13.37 -14.00
C GLY A 32 -4.68 12.80 -12.88
N ASP A 33 -4.12 13.67 -12.03
CA ASP A 33 -3.85 13.35 -10.63
C ASP A 33 -5.23 13.28 -9.96
N GLU A 34 -5.98 12.27 -10.37
CA GLU A 34 -6.95 11.65 -9.49
C GLU A 34 -6.14 11.03 -8.36
N GLU A 35 -5.71 11.90 -7.44
CA GLU A 35 -5.16 11.62 -6.12
C GLU A 35 -6.28 10.94 -5.29
N HIS A 36 -6.73 9.76 -5.75
CA HIS A 36 -7.57 8.83 -5.01
C HIS A 36 -6.74 8.06 -3.97
N GLY A 37 -5.47 8.39 -3.82
CA GLY A 37 -4.66 7.99 -2.67
C GLY A 37 -5.09 8.80 -1.46
N GLN A 38 -6.27 8.51 -0.89
CA GLN A 38 -6.48 8.83 0.52
C GLN A 38 -5.29 8.21 1.24
N ALA A 39 -4.41 9.06 1.77
CA ALA A 39 -3.18 8.61 2.41
C ALA A 39 -3.56 7.50 3.39
N GLU A 40 -3.11 6.27 3.07
CA GLU A 40 -3.52 5.10 3.83
C GLU A 40 -3.17 5.36 5.31
N PRO A 41 -4.09 5.09 6.24
CA PRO A 41 -3.85 5.32 7.66
C PRO A 41 -2.56 4.65 8.10
N GLN A 42 -1.72 5.37 8.85
CA GLN A 42 -0.40 4.86 9.26
C GLN A 42 -0.49 3.49 9.96
N VAL A 43 -1.54 3.28 10.76
CA VAL A 43 -1.82 2.01 11.43
C VAL A 43 -2.01 0.83 10.47
N CYS A 44 -2.59 1.05 9.29
CA CYS A 44 -2.76 0.00 8.28
C CYS A 44 -1.41 -0.29 7.61
N LYS A 45 -0.64 0.75 7.27
CA LYS A 45 0.71 0.62 6.71
C LYS A 45 1.65 -0.18 7.59
N ASP A 46 1.56 0.04 8.91
CA ASP A 46 2.38 -0.67 9.89
C ASP A 46 2.05 -2.18 9.88
N ILE A 47 0.76 -2.55 9.77
CA ILE A 47 0.32 -3.95 9.70
C ILE A 47 0.75 -4.59 8.37
N SER A 48 0.43 -3.96 7.23
CA SER A 48 0.75 -4.51 5.91
C SER A 48 2.26 -4.70 5.75
N SER A 49 3.07 -3.72 6.18
CA SER A 49 4.53 -3.81 6.11
C SER A 49 5.11 -4.95 6.96
N VAL A 50 4.57 -5.24 8.15
CA VAL A 50 5.10 -6.29 9.03
C VAL A 50 4.62 -7.68 8.61
N CYS A 51 3.41 -7.79 8.05
CA CYS A 51 2.83 -9.06 7.65
C CYS A 51 3.12 -9.47 6.20
N HIS A 52 3.53 -8.55 5.33
CA HIS A 52 3.76 -8.80 3.90
C HIS A 52 4.58 -10.06 3.61
N ASP A 53 5.77 -10.18 4.21
CA ASP A 53 6.67 -11.30 3.93
C ASP A 53 6.21 -12.65 4.51
N LEU A 54 5.20 -12.63 5.41
CA LEU A 54 4.62 -13.81 6.04
C LEU A 54 3.27 -14.21 5.44
N ASP A 55 2.72 -13.39 4.54
CA ASP A 55 1.49 -13.71 3.84
C ASP A 55 1.77 -14.73 2.73
N ASP A 56 1.29 -15.97 2.93
CA ASP A 56 1.38 -17.05 1.94
C ASP A 56 0.08 -17.20 1.11
N GLY A 57 -0.81 -16.20 1.18
CA GLY A 57 -2.15 -16.21 0.62
C GLY A 57 -3.17 -16.92 1.52
N SER A 58 -2.82 -17.26 2.77
CA SER A 58 -3.73 -17.91 3.72
C SER A 58 -3.41 -17.65 5.20
N GLY A 59 -4.36 -17.98 6.07
CA GLY A 59 -4.18 -17.91 7.53
C GLY A 59 -4.16 -16.50 8.10
N MET A 60 -3.60 -16.37 9.31
CA MET A 60 -3.68 -15.12 10.09
C MET A 60 -2.89 -13.96 9.46
N ALA A 61 -1.72 -14.23 8.86
CA ALA A 61 -0.94 -13.19 8.18
C ALA A 61 -1.71 -12.60 7.00
N HIS A 62 -2.34 -13.46 6.19
CA HIS A 62 -3.20 -13.05 5.07
C HIS A 62 -4.40 -12.22 5.53
N GLU A 63 -5.11 -12.67 6.58
CA GLU A 63 -6.26 -11.92 7.10
C GLU A 63 -5.86 -10.51 7.61
N CYS A 64 -4.69 -10.39 8.25
CA CYS A 64 -4.12 -9.11 8.66
C CYS A 64 -3.73 -8.24 7.46
N HIS A 65 -3.05 -8.82 6.46
CA HIS A 65 -2.61 -8.14 5.24
C HIS A 65 -3.81 -7.59 4.44
N GLU A 66 -4.83 -8.41 4.19
CA GLU A 66 -6.04 -8.00 3.46
C GLU A 66 -6.82 -6.91 4.19
N THR A 67 -6.91 -7.00 5.53
CA THR A 67 -7.60 -5.97 6.32
C THR A 67 -6.85 -4.63 6.28
N ALA A 68 -5.52 -4.66 6.29
CA ALA A 68 -4.71 -3.46 6.11
C ALA A 68 -4.89 -2.84 4.72
N HIS A 69 -4.93 -3.66 3.67
CA HIS A 69 -5.18 -3.21 2.29
C HIS A 69 -6.55 -2.56 2.09
N ALA A 70 -7.56 -2.93 2.88
CA ALA A 70 -8.85 -2.27 2.86
C ALA A 70 -8.79 -0.79 3.29
N GLY A 71 -7.75 -0.37 4.02
CA GLY A 71 -7.46 1.03 4.36
C GLY A 71 -8.41 1.66 5.39
N GLU A 72 -9.26 0.87 6.05
CA GLU A 72 -10.18 1.36 7.08
C GLU A 72 -9.46 1.53 8.42
N ALA A 73 -9.12 2.78 8.78
CA ALA A 73 -8.38 3.11 10.01
C ALA A 73 -8.93 2.43 11.27
N ALA A 74 -10.25 2.44 11.45
CA ALA A 74 -10.89 1.84 12.63
C ALA A 74 -10.79 0.31 12.65
N ALA A 75 -10.77 -0.35 11.49
CA ALA A 75 -10.56 -1.79 11.40
C ALA A 75 -9.10 -2.14 11.72
N CYS A 76 -8.15 -1.41 11.13
CA CYS A 76 -6.72 -1.58 11.40
C CYS A 76 -6.39 -1.34 12.89
N GLU A 77 -6.90 -0.28 13.52
CA GLU A 77 -6.71 -0.03 14.95
C GLU A 77 -7.24 -1.17 15.83
N ALA A 78 -8.32 -1.83 15.44
CA ALA A 78 -8.91 -2.92 16.22
C ALA A 78 -8.07 -4.20 16.21
N ILE A 79 -7.33 -4.47 15.13
CA ILE A 79 -6.54 -5.70 14.95
C ILE A 79 -5.03 -5.48 15.08
N HIS A 80 -4.57 -4.22 15.15
CA HIS A 80 -3.16 -3.84 15.09
C HIS A 80 -2.27 -4.64 16.05
N ASP A 81 -2.58 -4.64 17.35
CA ASP A 81 -1.72 -5.28 18.35
C ASP A 81 -1.63 -6.81 18.16
N GLU A 82 -2.71 -7.45 17.71
CA GLU A 82 -2.74 -8.88 17.43
C GLU A 82 -1.93 -9.22 16.17
N CYS A 83 -2.13 -8.47 15.09
CA CYS A 83 -1.41 -8.65 13.83
C CYS A 83 0.09 -8.39 13.97
N ILE A 84 0.48 -7.31 14.65
CA ILE A 84 1.90 -7.00 14.90
C ILE A 84 2.54 -8.09 15.77
N ALA A 85 1.87 -8.57 16.82
CA ALA A 85 2.42 -9.64 17.66
C ALA A 85 2.58 -10.96 16.90
N PHE A 86 1.63 -11.31 16.04
CA PHE A 86 1.69 -12.52 15.22
C PHE A 86 2.80 -12.42 14.16
N CYS A 87 2.80 -11.35 13.36
CA CYS A 87 3.70 -11.21 12.24
C CYS A 87 5.14 -10.88 12.70
N ALA A 88 5.35 -10.01 13.69
CA ALA A 88 6.70 -9.78 14.23
C ALA A 88 7.25 -10.98 15.03
N GLY A 89 6.35 -11.84 15.56
CA GLY A 89 6.72 -13.07 16.25
C GLY A 89 7.06 -14.24 15.31
N GLY A 90 6.48 -14.24 14.10
CA GLY A 90 6.64 -15.29 13.09
C GLY A 90 8.01 -15.29 12.40
N SER A 91 8.64 -14.12 12.24
CA SER A 91 9.98 -13.97 11.68
C SER A 91 11.08 -14.64 12.53
N GLY A 92 10.75 -15.03 13.77
CA GLY A 92 11.62 -15.73 14.70
C GLY A 92 11.40 -17.24 14.78
N SER A 93 10.66 -17.85 13.84
CA SER A 93 10.51 -19.31 13.78
C SER A 93 11.79 -19.96 13.25
N GLU A 94 12.83 -19.87 14.07
CA GLU A 94 13.85 -20.88 14.17
C GLU A 94 13.16 -22.24 14.16
N THR A 95 13.76 -23.18 13.44
CA THR A 95 13.41 -24.59 13.34
C THR A 95 13.52 -25.30 14.70
N GLY A 96 12.78 -24.82 15.69
CA GLY A 96 12.68 -25.31 17.04
C GLY A 96 11.65 -26.42 17.05
N THR A 97 12.12 -27.62 16.74
CA THR A 97 11.45 -28.90 16.96
C THR A 97 10.64 -28.89 18.26
N ALA A 98 9.35 -28.57 18.19
CA ALA A 98 8.39 -28.76 19.27
C ALA A 98 7.96 -30.25 19.29
N THR A 99 8.92 -31.15 19.47
CA THR A 99 8.65 -32.55 19.80
C THR A 99 8.78 -32.70 21.31
N GLY A 100 7.62 -32.73 21.98
CA GLY A 100 7.51 -33.34 23.30
C GLY A 100 6.81 -32.51 24.37
N SER A 101 5.48 -32.45 24.31
CA SER A 101 4.67 -32.30 25.52
C SER A 101 3.56 -33.35 25.54
N THR A 102 3.96 -34.58 25.86
CA THR A 102 3.07 -35.60 26.40
C THR A 102 2.99 -35.38 27.91
N GLY A 103 2.01 -34.58 28.33
CA GLY A 103 1.74 -34.29 29.74
C GLY A 103 0.24 -34.32 30.01
N ALA A 104 -0.36 -35.50 29.89
CA ALA A 104 -1.72 -35.74 30.34
C ALA A 104 -1.80 -35.68 31.87
N THR A 105 -2.49 -34.68 32.40
CA THR A 105 -3.18 -34.80 33.70
C THR A 105 -4.54 -34.12 33.59
N ALA A 106 -5.57 -34.95 33.53
CA ALA A 106 -6.95 -34.55 33.72
C ALA A 106 -7.16 -34.00 35.14
N SER A 107 -8.02 -32.99 35.29
CA SER A 107 -9.04 -32.97 36.34
C SER A 107 -10.07 -31.84 36.13
N GLU A 108 -11.20 -32.25 35.57
CA GLU A 108 -12.59 -32.01 36.01
C GLU A 108 -13.13 -30.58 36.28
N SER A 109 -14.21 -30.29 35.54
CA SER A 109 -15.52 -29.82 36.04
C SER A 109 -15.65 -28.36 36.52
N SER A 110 -16.35 -27.55 35.71
CA SER A 110 -17.66 -27.04 36.13
C SER A 110 -18.38 -26.36 34.96
N THR A 111 -19.55 -26.91 34.68
CA THR A 111 -20.64 -26.36 33.89
C THR A 111 -20.98 -24.92 34.26
N VAL A 112 -21.08 -24.03 33.27
CA VAL A 112 -22.10 -22.97 33.29
C VAL A 112 -22.76 -22.88 31.92
N THR A 113 -24.07 -23.12 31.95
CA THR A 113 -25.00 -23.04 30.83
C THR A 113 -25.48 -21.61 30.70
N THR A 114 -25.34 -21.02 29.53
CA THR A 114 -26.19 -19.90 29.12
C THR A 114 -26.43 -19.97 27.62
N GLU A 115 -27.63 -20.38 27.23
CA GLU A 115 -28.20 -20.05 25.92
C GLU A 115 -28.48 -18.54 25.87
N PRO A 116 -28.51 -17.94 24.67
CA PRO A 116 -29.82 -17.80 24.04
C PRO A 116 -29.83 -18.01 22.52
N THR A 117 -30.83 -18.78 22.08
CA THR A 117 -31.87 -18.36 21.13
C THR A 117 -31.44 -17.66 19.83
N GLY A 118 -31.20 -18.48 18.80
CA GLY A 118 -31.83 -18.41 17.48
C GLY A 118 -31.72 -17.14 16.62
N SER A 119 -31.26 -17.31 15.38
CA SER A 119 -31.94 -16.71 14.23
C SER A 119 -31.72 -17.52 12.96
N SER A 120 -32.78 -17.58 12.18
CA SER A 120 -33.03 -18.49 11.08
C SER A 120 -32.65 -17.85 9.74
N GLY A 121 -32.01 -18.62 8.86
CA GLY A 121 -32.25 -18.64 7.42
C GLY A 121 -31.76 -17.47 6.55
N THR A 122 -31.02 -17.79 5.48
CA THR A 122 -31.57 -17.76 4.11
C THR A 122 -30.57 -18.33 3.12
N ASP A 123 -30.99 -19.39 2.43
CA ASP A 123 -30.43 -19.85 1.17
C ASP A 123 -30.60 -18.77 0.07
N HIS A 124 -29.50 -18.42 -0.59
CA HIS A 124 -29.47 -17.82 -1.94
C HIS A 124 -28.26 -18.49 -2.63
N GLY A 125 -28.38 -19.20 -3.75
CA GLY A 125 -29.14 -18.86 -4.94
C GLY A 125 -28.12 -18.57 -6.03
N SER A 126 -27.82 -19.58 -6.85
CA SER A 126 -26.95 -19.49 -8.03
C SER A 126 -27.30 -18.29 -8.90
N SER A 127 -26.27 -17.55 -9.31
CA SER A 127 -26.35 -16.61 -10.43
C SER A 127 -25.23 -16.94 -11.41
N GLU A 128 -25.61 -17.51 -12.55
CA GLU A 128 -24.74 -17.62 -13.72
C GLU A 128 -24.53 -16.23 -14.34
N GLY A 129 -23.31 -15.99 -14.82
CA GLY A 129 -23.06 -15.10 -15.96
C GLY A 129 -22.80 -13.63 -15.63
N THR A 130 -21.54 -13.22 -15.73
CA THR A 130 -21.15 -12.00 -16.44
C THR A 130 -19.76 -12.20 -17.03
N THR A 131 -19.70 -12.42 -18.35
CA THR A 131 -18.51 -12.15 -19.16
C THR A 131 -18.39 -10.63 -19.28
N GLY A 132 -17.57 -10.02 -18.44
CA GLY A 132 -17.22 -8.61 -18.51
C GLY A 132 -15.73 -8.50 -18.26
N GLY A 133 -14.97 -8.33 -19.33
CA GLY A 133 -13.53 -8.09 -19.26
C GLY A 133 -13.25 -6.79 -18.52
N HIS A 134 -12.46 -6.89 -17.46
CA HIS A 134 -11.75 -5.77 -16.86
C HIS A 134 -10.29 -6.19 -16.80
N ASP A 135 -9.45 -5.27 -17.26
CA ASP A 135 -8.02 -5.44 -17.44
C ASP A 135 -7.37 -5.90 -16.13
N GLU A 136 -6.79 -7.09 -16.20
CA GLU A 136 -6.09 -7.73 -15.09
C GLU A 136 -4.76 -7.02 -14.93
N SER A 137 -4.77 -5.88 -14.24
CA SER A 137 -3.59 -5.36 -13.56
C SER A 137 -3.34 -6.26 -12.36
N SER A 138 -2.87 -7.46 -12.67
CA SER A 138 -2.35 -8.41 -11.72
C SER A 138 -1.07 -7.78 -11.17
N SER A 139 -1.17 -7.14 -10.02
CA SER A 139 -0.03 -6.74 -9.21
C SER A 139 0.73 -8.02 -8.89
N GLY A 140 1.82 -8.24 -9.60
CA GLY A 140 2.66 -9.43 -9.46
C GLY A 140 3.09 -9.57 -8.01
N ASP A 141 2.60 -10.65 -7.40
CA ASP A 141 3.10 -11.22 -6.17
C ASP A 141 4.60 -11.53 -6.37
N HIS A 142 5.49 -10.67 -5.87
CA HIS A 142 6.93 -10.88 -5.92
C HIS A 142 7.36 -11.86 -4.83
N GLY A 143 6.80 -13.07 -4.87
CA GLY A 143 7.31 -14.24 -4.16
C GLY A 143 8.59 -14.78 -4.82
N SER A 144 9.63 -13.95 -4.93
CA SER A 144 10.95 -14.38 -5.42
C SER A 144 11.69 -15.15 -4.33
N SER A 145 11.28 -16.40 -4.12
CA SER A 145 12.15 -17.43 -3.53
C SER A 145 13.17 -17.88 -4.59
N SER A 146 14.02 -16.95 -5.03
CA SER A 146 15.13 -17.21 -5.94
C SER A 146 16.32 -17.73 -5.13
N GLU A 147 16.35 -19.03 -4.87
CA GLU A 147 17.41 -19.66 -4.06
C GLU A 147 18.82 -19.65 -4.71
N THR A 148 19.11 -18.87 -5.76
CA THR A 148 20.47 -18.83 -6.34
C THR A 148 20.87 -17.53 -7.06
N ALA A 149 20.01 -16.51 -7.18
CA ALA A 149 20.38 -15.23 -7.80
C ALA A 149 20.97 -14.23 -6.79
N GLY A 150 22.17 -14.54 -6.28
CA GLY A 150 23.19 -13.56 -5.94
C GLY A 150 22.88 -12.54 -4.83
N THR A 151 23.31 -12.86 -3.61
CA THR A 151 23.41 -12.00 -2.41
C THR A 151 23.91 -10.57 -2.62
N ALA A 152 24.53 -10.24 -3.75
CA ALA A 152 24.98 -8.89 -4.07
C ALA A 152 23.81 -7.97 -4.48
N CYS A 153 22.79 -8.48 -5.17
CA CYS A 153 21.63 -7.70 -5.61
C CYS A 153 20.67 -7.44 -4.45
N ASP A 154 20.46 -8.43 -3.58
CA ASP A 154 19.68 -8.26 -2.33
C ASP A 154 20.26 -7.17 -1.41
N VAL A 155 21.59 -7.08 -1.35
CA VAL A 155 22.29 -6.06 -0.55
C VAL A 155 22.13 -4.67 -1.14
N LEU A 156 22.00 -4.54 -2.47
CA LEU A 156 21.69 -3.26 -3.10
C LEU A 156 20.25 -2.83 -2.81
N GLY A 157 19.28 -3.73 -3.01
CA GLY A 157 17.85 -3.44 -2.78
C GLY A 157 17.63 -2.91 -1.37
N SER A 158 18.11 -3.65 -0.36
CA SER A 158 17.99 -3.30 1.06
C SER A 158 18.89 -2.13 1.51
N GLY A 159 20.08 -1.98 0.94
CA GLY A 159 21.05 -0.96 1.35
C GLY A 159 20.77 0.45 0.85
N CYS A 160 19.92 0.61 -0.18
CA CYS A 160 19.59 1.91 -0.76
C CYS A 160 18.35 2.59 -0.15
N HIS A 161 17.59 1.93 0.74
CA HIS A 161 16.33 2.48 1.30
C HIS A 161 16.49 3.78 2.09
N ASP A 162 17.66 4.01 2.68
CA ASP A 162 17.91 5.20 3.51
C ASP A 162 18.39 6.42 2.69
N VAL A 163 18.51 6.29 1.36
CA VAL A 163 19.05 7.32 0.47
C VAL A 163 17.95 7.89 -0.43
N ASP A 164 17.41 9.05 -0.04
CA ASP A 164 16.38 9.77 -0.81
C ASP A 164 16.97 10.56 -2.01
N THR A 165 17.53 9.86 -3.00
CA THR A 165 17.91 10.47 -4.28
C THR A 165 17.36 9.67 -5.46
N PRO A 166 17.04 10.32 -6.59
CA PRO A 166 16.52 9.62 -7.76
C PRO A 166 17.50 8.57 -8.31
N GLU A 167 18.81 8.77 -8.12
CA GLU A 167 19.83 7.79 -8.49
C GLU A 167 19.82 6.57 -7.56
N ALA A 168 19.53 6.74 -6.27
CA ALA A 168 19.42 5.63 -5.32
C ALA A 168 18.15 4.81 -5.55
N GLN A 169 17.03 5.45 -5.93
CA GLN A 169 15.81 4.74 -6.30
C GLN A 169 16.04 3.82 -7.50
N ALA A 170 16.75 4.29 -8.54
CA ALA A 170 17.07 3.45 -9.69
C ALA A 170 17.92 2.21 -9.31
N CYS A 171 18.81 2.36 -8.33
CA CYS A 171 19.61 1.25 -7.78
C CYS A 171 18.80 0.29 -6.91
N HIS A 172 17.83 0.82 -6.15
CA HIS A 172 16.88 0.02 -5.39
C HIS A 172 16.00 -0.83 -6.32
N ASP A 173 15.44 -0.22 -7.38
CA ASP A 173 14.60 -0.91 -8.36
C ASP A 173 15.36 -2.06 -9.03
N ILE A 174 16.60 -1.82 -9.48
CA ILE A 174 17.48 -2.86 -10.05
C ILE A 174 17.78 -4.00 -9.05
N GLY A 175 17.84 -3.69 -7.74
CA GLY A 175 18.05 -4.69 -6.70
C GLY A 175 16.85 -5.59 -6.46
N HIS A 176 15.64 -5.13 -6.81
CA HIS A 176 14.39 -5.90 -6.74
C HIS A 176 14.03 -6.59 -8.06
N ASP A 177 14.62 -6.17 -9.18
CA ASP A 177 14.48 -6.86 -10.45
C ASP A 177 15.21 -8.22 -10.43
N ASP A 178 14.57 -9.28 -10.92
CA ASP A 178 15.22 -10.59 -11.10
C ASP A 178 16.27 -10.60 -12.25
N ASP A 179 16.66 -9.42 -12.78
CA ASP A 179 17.68 -9.26 -13.82
C ASP A 179 19.08 -9.14 -13.21
N VAL A 180 19.65 -10.30 -12.89
CA VAL A 180 21.02 -10.44 -12.37
C VAL A 180 22.05 -9.75 -13.26
N MET A 181 21.86 -9.74 -14.58
CA MET A 181 22.84 -9.15 -15.50
C MET A 181 22.83 -7.63 -15.43
N ALA A 182 21.64 -7.02 -15.34
CA ALA A 182 21.50 -5.58 -15.12
C ALA A 182 22.08 -5.16 -13.76
N CYS A 183 21.79 -5.94 -12.72
CA CYS A 183 22.33 -5.70 -11.38
C CYS A 183 23.86 -5.78 -11.32
N GLU A 184 24.48 -6.81 -11.91
CA GLU A 184 25.94 -6.96 -11.91
C GLU A 184 26.66 -5.82 -12.64
N ASP A 185 26.07 -5.28 -13.73
CA ASP A 185 26.63 -4.14 -14.47
C ASP A 185 26.52 -2.83 -13.67
N ALA A 186 25.42 -2.65 -12.93
CA ALA A 186 25.13 -1.46 -12.13
C ALA A 186 25.78 -1.46 -10.72
N LEU A 187 26.17 -2.64 -10.20
CA LEU A 187 26.62 -2.84 -8.81
C LEU A 187 27.69 -1.83 -8.36
N ALA A 188 28.75 -1.65 -9.15
CA ALA A 188 29.87 -0.78 -8.78
C ALA A 188 29.54 0.72 -8.75
N GLU A 189 28.46 1.13 -9.41
CA GLU A 189 27.93 2.49 -9.38
C GLU A 189 26.95 2.63 -8.20
N CYS A 190 26.03 1.68 -8.06
CA CYS A 190 25.03 1.66 -6.99
C CYS A 190 25.65 1.58 -5.59
N THR A 191 26.72 0.81 -5.38
CA THR A 191 27.46 0.79 -4.11
C THR A 191 27.98 2.18 -3.72
N LYS A 192 28.40 3.01 -4.69
CA LYS A 192 28.88 4.38 -4.40
C LYS A 192 27.75 5.35 -4.09
N ILE A 193 26.62 5.20 -4.79
CA ILE A 193 25.44 6.04 -4.60
C ILE A 193 24.82 5.77 -3.23
N CYS A 194 24.67 4.49 -2.87
CA CYS A 194 24.05 4.06 -1.62
C CYS A 194 25.01 4.04 -0.42
N GLY A 195 26.31 4.27 -0.65
CA GLY A 195 27.32 4.37 0.42
C GLY A 195 27.68 3.04 1.10
N LEU A 196 27.60 1.95 0.33
CA LEU A 196 27.89 0.57 0.76
C LEU A 196 29.39 0.21 0.61
#